data_AF-A0A819E6V3-F1
#
_entry.id   AF-A0A819E6V3-F1
#
_cell.length_a   1.000
_cell.length_b   1.000
_cell.length_c   1.000
_cell.angle_alpha   90.00
_cell.angle_beta   90.00
_cell.angle_gamma   90.00
#
_symmetry.space_group_name_H-M   'P 1'
#
loop_
_entity.id
_entity.type
_entity.pdbx_description
1 polymer ?
#
loop_
_entity_poly.entity_id
_entity_poly.type
_entity_poly.pdbx_seq_one_letter_code
_entity_poly.pdbx_strand_id
1 'polypeptide(L)'
;GEFKCLGSVQHLKTKFGHGYSRLVRADINSDTKNVIKYIKQRILEDDAKEDHNKMINFRVSTTVTLYKMFSVLEKAREELGNIIGDYTVTQVTLDDAFVNFVKIQEENQTLKQTNVNDEDNYLKRNFFI
;
A
#
# COMPACT_ATOMS: atom_id res chain seq x y z
N GLY A 1 13.89 -10.63 -22.14
CA GLY A 1 12.91 -11.04 -21.11
C GLY A 1 13.61 -11.96 -20.15
N GLU A 2 13.56 -11.66 -18.86
CA GLU A 2 14.26 -12.43 -17.84
C GLU A 2 13.27 -12.96 -16.81
N PHE A 3 13.51 -14.18 -16.34
CA PHE A 3 12.72 -14.76 -15.27
C PHE A 3 13.14 -14.16 -13.93
N LYS A 4 12.20 -13.54 -13.20
CA LYS A 4 12.51 -12.73 -12.01
C LYS A 4 11.84 -13.16 -10.71
N CYS A 5 10.79 -13.99 -10.77
CA CYS A 5 10.14 -14.51 -9.57
C CYS A 5 9.49 -15.88 -9.81
N LEU A 6 9.62 -16.77 -8.81
CA LEU A 6 8.97 -18.08 -8.75
C LEU A 6 8.38 -18.27 -7.36
N GLY A 7 7.22 -18.89 -7.27
CA GLY A 7 6.61 -19.26 -6.00
C GLY A 7 5.12 -19.53 -6.16
N SER A 8 4.48 -19.98 -5.07
CA SER A 8 3.03 -20.08 -5.02
C SER A 8 2.38 -18.70 -5.12
N VAL A 9 1.09 -18.68 -5.49
CA VAL A 9 0.28 -17.46 -5.50
C VAL A 9 0.41 -16.68 -4.18
N GLN A 10 0.32 -17.39 -3.06
CA GLN A 10 0.44 -16.78 -1.74
C GLN A 10 1.84 -16.21 -1.50
N HIS A 11 2.89 -16.94 -1.89
CA HIS A 11 4.26 -16.46 -1.75
C HIS A 11 4.50 -15.17 -2.53
N LEU A 12 4.04 -15.11 -3.79
CA LEU A 12 4.17 -13.93 -4.64
C LEU A 12 3.40 -12.73 -4.07
N LYS A 13 2.17 -12.96 -3.55
CA LYS A 13 1.40 -11.94 -2.85
C LYS A 13 2.11 -11.45 -1.59
N THR A 14 2.66 -12.33 -0.76
CA THR A 14 3.39 -11.92 0.45
C THR A 14 4.69 -11.18 0.14
N LYS A 15 5.41 -11.59 -0.90
CA LYS A 15 6.72 -11.03 -1.27
C LYS A 15 6.63 -9.71 -2.04
N PHE A 16 5.64 -9.59 -2.92
CA PHE A 16 5.53 -8.44 -3.83
C PHE A 16 4.23 -7.65 -3.68
N GLY A 17 3.21 -8.22 -3.06
CA GLY A 17 2.03 -7.48 -2.65
C GLY A 17 2.28 -6.90 -1.26
N HIS A 18 2.73 -5.66 -1.18
CA HIS A 18 2.77 -4.97 0.11
C HIS A 18 1.36 -4.86 0.68
N GLY A 19 1.11 -5.53 1.80
CA GLY A 19 -0.10 -5.32 2.62
C GLY A 19 -1.32 -6.17 2.25
N TYR A 20 -2.43 -5.80 2.86
CA TYR A 20 -3.79 -6.14 2.41
C TYR A 20 -4.36 -4.90 1.71
N SER A 21 -4.98 -5.03 0.53
CA SER A 21 -5.77 -3.95 -0.07
C SER A 21 -7.19 -4.03 0.47
N ARG A 22 -7.64 -2.99 1.20
CA ARG A 22 -8.94 -2.97 1.85
C ARG A 22 -9.83 -1.93 1.18
N LEU A 23 -11.02 -2.36 0.81
CA LEU A 23 -12.08 -1.52 0.25
C LEU A 23 -13.09 -1.25 1.36
N VAL A 24 -13.02 -0.09 2.00
CA VAL A 24 -14.03 0.34 2.98
C VAL A 24 -15.11 1.11 2.22
N ARG A 25 -16.30 0.52 2.11
CA ARG A 25 -17.47 1.15 1.51
C ARG A 25 -18.28 1.92 2.54
N ALA A 26 -17.80 3.09 2.95
CA ALA A 26 -18.62 3.97 3.77
C ALA A 26 -19.76 4.59 2.93
N ASP A 27 -20.96 4.68 3.49
CA ASP A 27 -22.07 5.37 2.81
C ASP A 27 -21.86 6.90 2.92
N ILE A 28 -22.33 7.65 1.92
CA ILE A 28 -21.81 8.99 1.57
C ILE A 28 -22.52 10.18 2.20
N ASN A 29 -23.47 9.98 3.11
CA ASN A 29 -24.20 11.08 3.72
C ASN A 29 -23.39 11.83 4.80
N SER A 30 -22.07 11.70 4.81
CA SER A 30 -21.21 12.00 5.96
C SER A 30 -19.78 12.36 5.56
N ASP A 31 -19.11 13.08 6.46
CA ASP A 31 -17.77 13.64 6.30
C ASP A 31 -16.68 12.56 6.09
N THR A 32 -16.50 12.14 4.84
CA THR A 32 -15.49 11.19 4.35
C THR A 32 -14.08 11.55 4.85
N LYS A 33 -13.76 12.84 4.98
CA LYS A 33 -12.45 13.30 5.43
C LYS A 33 -12.21 12.95 6.89
N ASN A 34 -13.23 13.04 7.74
CA ASN A 34 -13.12 12.63 9.14
C ASN A 34 -12.93 11.13 9.28
N VAL A 35 -13.62 10.31 8.49
CA VAL A 35 -13.42 8.85 8.46
C VAL A 35 -11.98 8.50 8.06
N ILE A 36 -11.49 9.09 6.96
CA ILE A 36 -10.12 8.89 6.51
C ILE A 36 -9.12 9.28 7.60
N LYS A 37 -9.31 10.45 8.23
CA LYS A 37 -8.43 10.92 9.30
C LYS A 37 -8.45 9.98 10.51
N TYR A 38 -9.63 9.52 10.93
CA TYR A 38 -9.80 8.63 12.07
C TYR A 38 -9.07 7.30 11.88
N ILE A 39 -9.25 6.68 10.72
CA ILE A 39 -8.65 5.40 10.36
C ILE A 39 -7.13 5.58 10.18
N LYS A 40 -6.70 6.68 9.55
CA LYS A 40 -5.27 6.99 9.34
C LYS A 40 -4.51 7.05 10.66
N GLN A 41 -5.04 7.74 11.65
CA GLN A 41 -4.39 7.89 12.96
C GLN A 41 -4.23 6.57 13.74
N ARG A 42 -4.99 5.51 13.40
CA ARG A 42 -5.05 4.27 14.20
C ARG A 42 -4.40 3.07 13.53
N ILE A 43 -4.49 2.94 12.22
CA ILE A 43 -4.07 1.71 11.50
C ILE A 43 -3.41 1.93 10.15
N LEU A 44 -3.35 3.15 9.58
CA LEU A 44 -2.73 3.35 8.26
C LEU A 44 -1.37 3.99 8.40
N GLU A 45 -0.36 3.37 7.80
CA GLU A 45 0.97 3.94 7.63
C GLU A 45 1.14 4.58 6.24
N ASP A 46 0.23 4.35 5.28
CA ASP A 46 0.46 4.75 3.90
C ASP A 46 -0.82 5.03 3.10
N ASP A 47 -0.64 5.81 2.02
CA ASP A 47 -1.59 6.41 1.08
C ASP A 47 -3.02 5.82 1.05
N ALA A 48 -3.95 6.49 1.75
CA ALA A 48 -5.37 6.34 1.46
C ALA A 48 -5.66 6.97 0.10
N LYS A 49 -6.30 6.21 -0.78
CA LYS A 49 -6.76 6.69 -2.08
C LYS A 49 -8.27 6.75 -2.05
N GLU A 50 -8.81 7.97 -2.15
CA GLU A 50 -10.23 8.15 -2.38
C GLU A 50 -10.54 7.68 -3.81
N ASP A 51 -11.57 6.84 -3.96
CA ASP A 51 -12.01 6.34 -5.26
C ASP A 51 -13.41 6.87 -5.58
N HIS A 52 -13.73 6.91 -6.87
CA HIS A 52 -15.03 7.34 -7.35
C HIS A 52 -16.15 6.42 -6.83
N ASN A 53 -17.37 6.95 -6.80
CA ASN A 53 -18.59 6.24 -6.40
C ASN A 53 -18.69 5.89 -4.91
N LYS A 54 -18.35 6.84 -4.03
CA LYS A 54 -18.76 6.76 -2.63
C LYS A 54 -18.03 5.66 -1.83
N MET A 55 -16.82 5.31 -2.23
CA MET A 55 -16.06 4.19 -1.65
C MET A 55 -14.65 4.64 -1.34
N ILE A 56 -14.16 4.29 -0.14
CA ILE A 56 -12.83 4.70 0.30
C ILE A 56 -11.91 3.49 0.27
N ASN A 57 -10.85 3.59 -0.53
CA ASN A 57 -9.83 2.55 -0.62
C ASN A 57 -8.67 2.84 0.33
N PHE A 58 -8.40 1.90 1.21
CA PHE A 58 -7.31 1.98 2.17
C PHE A 58 -6.32 0.84 1.94
N ARG A 59 -5.03 1.18 1.93
CA ARG A 59 -3.97 0.18 1.95
C ARG A 59 -3.39 0.12 3.35
N VAL A 60 -3.42 -1.07 3.96
CA VAL A 60 -2.89 -1.28 5.31
C VAL A 60 -1.76 -2.30 5.25
N SER A 61 -0.70 -2.05 6.02
CA SER A 61 0.41 -2.97 6.18
C SER A 61 -0.05 -4.36 6.64
N THR A 62 0.65 -5.41 6.22
CA THR A 62 0.40 -6.80 6.66
C THR A 62 0.72 -7.02 8.13
N THR A 63 1.44 -6.09 8.78
CA THR A 63 1.73 -6.11 10.21
C THR A 63 0.49 -5.89 11.07
N VAL A 64 -0.56 -5.25 10.52
CA VAL A 64 -1.82 -5.03 11.22
C VAL A 64 -2.67 -6.29 11.14
N THR A 65 -3.10 -6.79 12.30
CA THR A 65 -3.98 -7.97 12.37
C THR A 65 -5.40 -7.65 11.90
N LEU A 66 -6.08 -8.66 11.35
CA LEU A 66 -7.51 -8.55 10.98
C LEU A 66 -8.37 -8.07 12.14
N TYR A 67 -8.14 -8.61 13.34
CA TYR A 67 -8.83 -8.18 14.56
C TYR A 67 -8.69 -6.67 14.80
N LYS A 68 -7.47 -6.12 14.70
CA LYS A 68 -7.23 -4.70 14.89
C LYS A 68 -7.91 -3.85 13.82
N MET A 69 -7.96 -4.32 12.57
CA MET A 69 -8.70 -3.63 11.51
C MET A 69 -10.20 -3.56 11.80
N PHE A 70 -10.84 -4.71 12.05
CA PHE A 70 -12.27 -4.74 12.35
C PHE A 70 -12.59 -3.91 13.60
N SER A 71 -11.78 -4.01 14.65
CA SER A 71 -11.95 -3.21 15.87
C SER A 71 -11.93 -1.71 15.61
N VAL A 72 -11.08 -1.23 14.69
CA VAL A 72 -10.98 0.20 14.38
C VAL A 72 -12.11 0.67 13.48
N LEU A 73 -12.57 -0.16 12.54
CA LEU A 73 -13.73 0.16 11.70
C LEU A 73 -15.02 0.20 12.53
N GLU A 74 -15.21 -0.74 13.45
CA GLU A 74 -16.37 -0.74 14.36
C GLU A 74 -16.38 0.49 15.27
N LYS A 75 -15.23 0.84 15.88
CA LYS A 75 -15.12 2.07 16.67
C LYS A 75 -15.38 3.32 15.85
N ALA A 76 -14.88 3.38 14.62
CA ALA A 76 -15.16 4.50 13.72
C ALA A 76 -16.66 4.59 13.41
N ARG A 77 -17.35 3.46 13.26
CA ARG A 77 -18.80 3.43 13.06
C ARG A 77 -19.55 3.97 14.27
N GLU A 78 -19.17 3.54 15.48
CA GLU A 78 -19.79 3.99 16.73
C GLU A 78 -19.53 5.49 17.02
N GLU A 79 -18.27 5.92 16.94
CA GLU A 79 -17.84 7.27 17.34
C GLU A 79 -18.19 8.36 16.30
N LEU A 80 -18.37 7.99 15.04
CA LEU A 80 -18.69 8.94 13.96
C LEU A 80 -20.18 8.95 13.59
N GLY A 81 -21.06 8.36 14.42
CA GLY A 81 -22.51 8.46 14.24
C GLY A 81 -23.09 7.50 13.19
N ASN A 82 -22.57 6.28 13.09
CA ASN A 82 -23.01 5.20 12.19
C ASN A 82 -22.94 5.55 10.70
N ILE A 83 -22.00 6.39 10.34
CA ILE A 83 -21.79 6.83 8.95
C ILE A 83 -21.17 5.76 8.04
N ILE A 84 -20.54 4.74 8.65
CA ILE A 84 -20.01 3.59 7.92
C ILE A 84 -21.15 2.55 7.79
N GLY A 85 -21.71 2.42 6.58
CA GLY A 85 -22.75 1.45 6.26
C GLY A 85 -22.22 0.01 6.22
N ASP A 86 -21.29 -0.27 5.31
CA ASP A 86 -20.61 -1.55 5.18
C ASP A 86 -19.09 -1.41 5.03
N TYR A 87 -18.36 -2.51 5.17
CA TYR A 87 -16.94 -2.53 4.86
C TYR A 87 -16.55 -3.91 4.34
N THR A 88 -15.53 -3.97 3.48
CA THR A 88 -15.00 -5.22 2.98
C THR A 88 -13.48 -5.27 3.16
N VAL A 89 -13.01 -6.45 3.58
CA VAL A 89 -11.63 -6.67 4.00
C VAL A 89 -11.03 -7.75 3.12
N THR A 90 -10.34 -7.35 2.04
CA THR A 90 -9.76 -8.25 1.02
C THR A 90 -8.24 -8.34 1.08
N GLN A 91 -7.67 -9.45 0.64
CA GLN A 91 -6.22 -9.55 0.42
C GLN A 91 -5.88 -9.02 -0.98
N VAL A 92 -4.67 -8.48 -1.14
CA VAL A 92 -4.15 -8.07 -2.45
C VAL A 92 -4.27 -9.20 -3.47
N THR A 93 -4.57 -8.84 -4.71
CA THR A 93 -4.62 -9.76 -5.84
C THR A 93 -3.21 -10.09 -6.34
N LEU A 94 -3.10 -11.07 -7.24
CA LEU A 94 -1.81 -11.32 -7.91
C LEU A 94 -1.44 -10.18 -8.84
N ASP A 95 -2.42 -9.61 -9.51
CA ASP A 95 -2.27 -8.45 -10.38
C ASP A 95 -1.72 -7.25 -9.60
N ASP A 96 -2.24 -6.97 -8.40
CA ASP A 96 -1.70 -5.94 -7.51
C ASP A 96 -0.23 -6.20 -7.14
N ALA A 97 0.09 -7.45 -6.80
CA ALA A 97 1.45 -7.88 -6.47
C ALA A 97 2.38 -7.74 -7.68
N PHE A 98 1.88 -8.01 -8.89
CA PHE A 98 2.62 -7.85 -10.14
C PHE A 98 2.88 -6.38 -10.47
N VAL A 99 1.87 -5.51 -10.37
CA VAL A 99 2.04 -4.06 -10.57
C VAL A 99 3.08 -3.51 -9.59
N ASN A 100 2.99 -3.92 -8.33
CA ASN A 100 3.95 -3.47 -7.32
C ASN A 100 5.36 -4.04 -7.54
N PHE A 101 5.46 -5.30 -7.99
CA PHE A 101 6.72 -5.91 -8.39
C PHE A 101 7.42 -5.13 -9.52
N VAL A 102 6.66 -4.68 -10.53
CA VAL A 102 7.18 -3.86 -11.62
C VAL A 102 7.72 -2.53 -11.10
N LYS A 103 6.98 -1.85 -10.21
CA LYS A 103 7.43 -0.59 -9.58
C LYS A 103 8.72 -0.75 -8.80
N ILE A 104 8.81 -1.80 -7.97
CA ILE A 104 10.04 -2.12 -7.22
C ILE A 104 11.22 -2.34 -8.18
N GLN A 105 11.00 -2.95 -9.35
CA GLN A 105 12.08 -3.10 -10.33
C GLN A 105 12.53 -1.75 -10.91
N GLU A 106 11.61 -0.86 -11.25
CA GLU A 106 11.92 0.47 -11.77
C GLU A 106 12.72 1.29 -10.74
N GLU A 107 12.31 1.27 -9.47
CA GLU A 107 13.01 1.94 -8.36
C GLU A 107 14.42 1.37 -8.12
N ASN A 108 14.56 0.04 -8.15
CA ASN A 108 15.87 -0.60 -7.99
C ASN A 108 16.81 -0.33 -9.18
N GLN A 109 16.27 -0.13 -10.38
CA GLN A 109 17.07 0.27 -11.55
C GLN A 109 17.56 1.71 -11.43
N THR A 110 16.72 2.61 -10.92
CA THR A 110 17.13 4.02 -10.68
C THR A 110 18.22 4.10 -9.63
N LEU A 111 18.09 3.37 -8.51
CA LEU A 111 19.11 3.33 -7.44
C LEU A 111 20.47 2.76 -7.90
N LYS A 112 20.45 1.78 -8.80
CA LYS A 112 21.69 1.24 -9.38
C LYS A 112 22.38 2.23 -10.32
N GLN A 113 21.63 3.04 -11.05
CA GLN A 113 22.21 4.08 -11.91
C GLN A 113 22.86 5.22 -11.10
N THR A 114 22.29 5.63 -9.97
CA THR A 114 22.91 6.65 -9.10
C THR A 114 24.22 6.17 -8.50
N ASN A 115 24.26 4.94 -7.96
CA ASN A 115 25.48 4.40 -7.34
C ASN A 115 26.63 4.18 -8.35
N VAL A 116 26.33 3.76 -9.58
CA VAL A 116 27.36 3.63 -10.64
C VAL A 116 27.87 5.00 -11.08
N ASN A 117 26.99 5.99 -11.21
CA ASN A 117 27.40 7.35 -11.56
C ASN A 117 28.27 8.00 -10.49
N ASP A 118 28.02 7.73 -9.21
CA ASP A 118 28.83 8.26 -8.12
C ASP A 118 30.21 7.58 -8.04
N GLU A 119 30.30 6.25 -8.18
CA GLU A 119 31.61 5.56 -8.22
C GLU A 119 32.44 5.93 -9.47
N ASP A 120 31.81 6.07 -10.64
CA ASP A 120 32.48 6.54 -11.86
C ASP A 120 32.97 7.99 -11.73
N ASN A 121 32.26 8.85 -11.00
CA ASN A 121 32.65 10.24 -10.77
C ASN A 121 33.76 10.36 -9.71
N TYR A 122 33.75 9.52 -8.68
CA TYR A 122 34.85 9.39 -7.71
C TYR A 122 36.13 8.83 -8.35
N LEU A 123 36.03 7.81 -9.21
CA LEU A 123 37.18 7.25 -9.93
C LEU A 123 37.73 8.24 -10.98
N LYS A 124 36.87 8.93 -11.75
CA LYS A 124 37.34 9.96 -12.70
C LYS A 124 38.01 11.15 -12.01
N ARG A 125 37.55 11.53 -10.82
CA ARG A 125 38.10 12.68 -10.07
C ARG A 125 39.40 12.38 -9.33
N ASN A 126 39.69 11.10 -9.04
CA ASN A 126 40.89 10.69 -8.31
C ASN A 126 41.93 9.93 -9.15
N PHE A 127 41.60 9.47 -10.37
CA PHE A 127 42.51 8.62 -11.17
C PHE A 127 42.82 9.11 -12.59
N PHE A 128 42.23 10.21 -13.07
CA PHE A 128 42.71 10.90 -14.28
C PHE A 128 43.41 12.20 -13.90
N ILE A 129 44.74 12.11 -13.76
CA ILE A 129 45.69 13.22 -13.85
C ILE A 129 46.40 13.06 -15.19
#